data_AF-A0A0W8G3V5-F1
#
_entry.id   AF-A0A0W8G3V5-F1
#
_cell.length_a   1.000
_cell.length_b   1.000
_cell.length_c   1.000
_cell.angle_alpha   90.00
_cell.angle_beta   90.00
_cell.angle_gamma   90.00
#
_symmetry.space_group_name_H-M   'P 1'
#
loop_
_entity.id
_entity.type
_entity.pdbx_description
1 polymer ?
#
loop_
_entity_poly.entity_id
_entity_poly.type
_entity_poly.pdbx_seq_one_letter_code
_entity_poly.pdbx_strand_id
1 'polypeptide(L)' 'MDLTEDERLVLGALAGQAEAAFPDRRMPGEAAVALGLSQRRALAVFRSLAARGFYEYDISLYSGRLTDRGREAARGMGEA' A
#
# COMPACT_ATOMS: atom_id res chain seq x y z
N MET A 1 -0.19 11.52 -12.35
CA MET A 1 0.56 11.70 -11.08
C MET A 1 1.80 10.84 -11.18
N ASP A 2 2.99 11.41 -10.98
CA ASP A 2 4.23 10.64 -11.09
C ASP A 2 4.45 9.82 -9.81
N LEU A 3 4.20 8.51 -9.88
CA LEU A 3 4.48 7.55 -8.82
C LEU A 3 5.77 6.82 -9.18
N THR A 4 6.69 6.73 -8.22
CA THR A 4 7.88 5.89 -8.33
C THR A 4 7.48 4.42 -8.55
N GLU A 5 8.37 3.62 -9.12
CA GLU A 5 8.11 2.20 -9.36
C GLU A 5 7.73 1.45 -8.08
N ASP A 6 8.48 1.66 -6.98
CA ASP A 6 8.18 1.05 -5.68
C ASP A 6 6.79 1.45 -5.17
N GLU A 7 6.40 2.72 -5.29
CA GLU A 7 5.06 3.17 -4.90
C GLU A 7 3.98 2.51 -5.75
N ARG A 8 4.21 2.37 -7.06
CA ARG A 8 3.27 1.74 -7.97
C ARG A 8 3.07 0.26 -7.65
N LEU A 9 4.16 -0.46 -7.42
CA LEU A 9 4.14 -1.87 -7.05
C LEU A 9 3.45 -2.10 -5.71
N VAL A 10 3.79 -1.30 -4.69
CA VAL A 10 3.16 -1.42 -3.37
C VAL A 10 1.68 -1.06 -3.43
N LEU A 11 1.31 0.04 -4.11
CA LEU A 11 -0.07 0.46 -4.26
C LEU A 11 -0.93 -0.62 -4.93
N GLY A 12 -0.43 -1.21 -6.03
CA GLY A 12 -1.09 -2.32 -6.71
C GLY A 12 -1.19 -3.58 -5.84
N ALA A 13 -0.11 -3.94 -5.15
CA ALA A 13 -0.09 -5.11 -4.27
C ALA A 13 -1.03 -4.99 -3.05
N LEU A 14 -1.25 -3.78 -2.55
CA LEU A 14 -2.24 -3.53 -1.50
C LEU A 14 -3.68 -3.56 -2.05
N ALA A 15 -3.91 -3.00 -3.23
CA ALA A 15 -5.24 -2.97 -3.84
C ALA A 15 -5.72 -4.35 -4.31
N GLY A 16 -4.80 -5.25 -4.66
CA GLY A 16 -5.10 -6.63 -5.06
C GLY A 16 -5.33 -7.60 -3.89
N GLN A 17 -5.20 -7.15 -2.64
CA GLN A 17 -5.49 -8.00 -1.49
C GLN A 17 -7.00 -8.09 -1.27
N ALA A 18 -7.48 -9.31 -0.98
CA ALA A 18 -8.85 -9.49 -0.51
C ALA A 18 -9.05 -8.70 0.79
N GLU A 19 -10.19 -8.01 0.89
CA GLU A 19 -10.58 -7.38 2.16
C GLU A 19 -10.90 -8.47 3.18
N ALA A 20 -9.91 -8.76 4.03
CA ALA A 20 -10.02 -9.67 5.16
C ALA A 20 -9.78 -8.90 6.46
N ALA A 21 -10.41 -9.35 7.54
CA ALA A 21 -10.07 -8.88 8.88
C ALA A 21 -8.74 -9.53 9.33
N PHE A 22 -8.10 -8.94 10.33
CA PHE A 22 -7.03 -9.64 11.05
C PHE A 22 -7.62 -10.85 11.79
N PRO A 23 -6.94 -12.01 11.85
CA PRO A 23 -5.56 -12.28 11.38
C PRO A 23 -5.45 -12.75 9.92
N ASP A 24 -6.55 -12.97 9.22
CA ASP A 24 -6.56 -13.60 7.89
C ASP A 24 -6.08 -12.68 6.76
N ARG A 25 -5.92 -11.38 7.03
CA ARG A 25 -5.36 -10.42 6.08
C ARG A 25 -3.84 -10.45 6.05
N ARG A 26 -3.26 -10.29 4.86
CA ARG A 26 -1.85 -9.95 4.71
C ARG A 26 -1.61 -8.53 5.20
N MET A 27 -0.56 -8.33 5.99
CA MET A 27 -0.22 -7.01 6.51
C MET A 27 0.47 -6.17 5.42
N PRO A 28 0.28 -4.84 5.38
CA PRO A 28 0.92 -3.99 4.39
C PRO A 28 2.44 -4.15 4.34
N GLY A 29 3.09 -4.25 5.51
CA GLY A 29 4.52 -4.50 5.61
C GLY A 29 4.96 -5.82 4.96
N GLU A 30 4.18 -6.89 5.13
CA GLU A 30 4.46 -8.19 4.51
C GLU A 30 4.31 -8.12 2.99
N ALA A 31 3.34 -7.36 2.48
CA ALA A 31 3.17 -7.14 1.06
C ALA A 31 4.39 -6.42 0.44
N ALA A 32 4.91 -5.39 1.11
CA ALA A 32 6.10 -4.69 0.65
C ALA A 32 7.37 -5.58 0.71
N VAL A 33 7.51 -6.41 1.74
CA VAL A 33 8.62 -7.37 1.85
C VAL A 33 8.53 -8.45 0.77
N ALA A 34 7.33 -8.93 0.44
CA ALA A 34 7.11 -9.88 -0.65
C ALA A 34 7.47 -9.31 -2.04
N LEU A 35 7.46 -7.97 -2.19
CA LEU A 35 7.96 -7.25 -3.37
C LEU A 35 9.49 -7.06 -3.35
N GLY A 36 10.20 -7.59 -2.35
CA GLY A 36 11.65 -7.48 -2.22
C GLY A 36 12.14 -6.17 -1.58
N LEU A 37 11.24 -5.33 -1.04
CA LEU A 37 11.63 -4.09 -0.39
C LEU A 37 12.22 -4.37 1.00
N SER A 38 13.34 -3.72 1.31
CA SER A 38 13.84 -3.65 2.69
C SER A 38 12.86 -2.86 3.56
N GLN A 39 12.86 -3.12 4.88
CA GLN A 39 11.98 -2.41 5.82
C GLN A 39 12.10 -0.88 5.71
N ARG A 40 13.33 -0.36 5.54
CA ARG A 40 13.57 1.08 5.36
C ARG A 40 12.93 1.61 4.07
N ARG A 41 13.03 0.89 2.95
CA ARG A 41 12.40 1.29 1.68
C ARG A 41 10.88 1.20 1.78
N ALA A 42 10.35 0.11 2.32
CA ALA A 42 8.92 -0.05 2.56
C ALA A 42 8.35 1.10 3.41
N LEU A 43 9.01 1.47 4.51
CA LEU A 43 8.61 2.60 5.34
C LEU A 43 8.61 3.93 4.58
N ALA A 44 9.63 4.17 3.74
CA ALA A 44 9.69 5.37 2.90
C ALA A 44 8.51 5.41 1.90
N VAL A 45 8.18 4.28 1.29
CA VAL A 45 7.04 4.15 0.38
C VAL A 45 5.72 4.42 1.12
N PHE A 46 5.47 3.79 2.27
CA PHE A 46 4.23 4.03 3.02
C PHE A 46 4.08 5.49 3.47
N ARG A 47 5.17 6.13 3.90
CA ARG A 47 5.16 7.56 4.24
C ARG A 47 4.85 8.43 3.02
N SER A 48 5.40 8.10 1.86
CA SER A 48 5.12 8.83 0.62
C SER A 48 3.67 8.65 0.16
N LEU A 49 3.16 7.41 0.17
CA LEU A 49 1.75 7.12 -0.13
C LEU A 49 0.80 7.82 0.84
N ALA A 50 1.14 7.89 2.13
CA ALA A 50 0.37 8.61 3.12
C ALA A 50 0.39 10.13 2.90
N ALA A 51 1.56 10.71 2.62
CA ALA A 51 1.68 12.14 2.28
C ALA A 51 0.88 12.52 1.02
N ARG A 52 0.68 11.56 0.11
CA ARG A 52 -0.12 11.68 -1.12
C ARG A 52 -1.62 11.40 -0.91
N GLY A 53 -2.03 11.01 0.30
CA GLY A 53 -3.43 10.69 0.64
C GLY A 53 -3.92 9.35 0.10
N PHE A 54 -3.02 8.44 -0.27
CA PHE A 54 -3.36 7.10 -0.78
C PHE A 54 -3.37 6.01 0.29
N TYR A 55 -2.76 6.29 1.44
CA TYR A 55 -2.61 5.33 2.52
C TYR A 55 -2.82 6.01 3.87
N GLU A 56 -3.54 5.36 4.77
CA GLU A 56 -3.73 5.80 6.15
C GLU A 56 -3.08 4.80 7.10
N TYR A 57 -2.31 5.33 8.06
CA TYR A 57 -1.79 4.52 9.15
C TYR A 57 -2.84 4.41 10.26
N ASP A 58 -3.13 3.17 10.65
CA ASP A 58 -4.02 2.85 11.76
C ASP A 58 -3.15 2.46 12.97
N ILE A 59 -3.04 3.40 13.91
CA ILE A 59 -2.23 3.25 15.12
C ILE A 59 -2.78 2.13 16.01
N SER A 60 -4.10 1.95 16.06
CA SER A 60 -4.75 0.91 16.88
C SER A 60 -4.43 -0.50 16.40
N LEU A 61 -4.11 -0.66 15.11
CA LEU A 61 -3.78 -1.95 14.49
C LEU A 61 -2.28 -2.12 14.18
N TYR A 62 -1.44 -1.16 14.55
CA TYR A 62 -0.02 -1.07 14.14
C TYR A 62 0.16 -1.35 12.63
N SER A 63 -0.81 -0.90 11.83
CA SER A 63 -0.96 -1.28 10.43
C SER A 63 -1.50 -0.08 9.65
N GLY A 64 -1.98 -0.29 8.43
CA GLY A 64 -2.69 0.74 7.70
C GLY A 64 -3.51 0.16 6.57
N ARG A 65 -4.17 1.03 5.83
CA ARG A 65 -5.07 0.67 4.74
C ARG A 65 -4.98 1.68 3.61
N LEU A 66 -5.35 1.27 2.41
CA LEU A 66 -5.57 2.21 1.33
C LEU A 66 -6.78 3.08 1.63
N THR A 67 -6.69 4.35 1.26
CA THR A 67 -7.86 5.24 1.17
C THR A 67 -8.67 4.90 -0.07
N ASP A 68 -9.88 5.43 -0.19
CA ASP A 68 -10.66 5.31 -1.42
C ASP A 68 -9.90 5.88 -2.62
N ARG A 69 -9.25 7.04 -2.43
CA ARG A 69 -8.36 7.65 -3.42
C ARG A 69 -7.20 6.73 -3.81
N GLY A 70 -6.60 6.03 -2.84
CA GLY A 70 -5.55 5.05 -3.08
C GLY A 70 -6.04 3.86 -3.90
N ARG A 71 -7.24 3.36 -3.61
CA ARG A 71 -7.89 2.28 -4.37
C ARG A 71 -8.22 2.71 -5.80
N GLU A 72 -8.75 3.91 -5.99
CA GLU A 72 -9.01 4.49 -7.32
C GLU A 72 -7.72 4.66 -8.12
N ALA A 73 -6.67 5.20 -7.49
CA ALA A 73 -5.37 5.35 -8.11
C ALA A 73 -4.80 4.00 -8.57
N ALA A 74 -4.92 2.95 -7.75
CA ALA A 74 -4.48 1.61 -8.12
C ALA A 74 -5.27 1.02 -9.31
N ARG A 75 -6.58 1.25 -9.38
CA ARG A 75 -7.43 0.78 -10.49
C ARG A 75 -7.05 1.44 -11.82
N GLY A 76 -6.81 2.75 -11.82
CA GLY A 76 -6.39 3.50 -13.02
C GLY A 76 -5.01 3.11 -13.56
N MET A 77 -4.27 2.24 -12.86
CA MET A 77 -2.97 1.72 -13.30
C MET A 77 -3.08 0.35 -13.99
N GLY A 78 -4.21 -0.35 -13.84
CA GLY A 78 -4.48 -1.63 -14.50
C GLY A 78 -5.19 -1.51 -15.85
N GLU A 79 -5.65 -0.31 -16.22
CA GLU A 79 -6.37 -0.01 -17.47
C GLU A 79 -5.47 0.61 -18.57
N ALA A 80 -4.15 0.41 -18.52
CA ALA A 80 -3.18 0.94 -19.49
C ALA A 80 -2.48 -0.16 -20.29
#